data_AF-A0A7W0UTM3-F1
#
_entry.id   AF-A0A7W0UTM3-F1
#
_cell.length_a   1.000
_cell.length_b   1.000
_cell.length_c   1.000
_cell.angle_alpha   90.00
_cell.angle_beta   90.00
_cell.angle_gamma   90.00
#
_symmetry.space_group_name_H-M   'P 1'
#
loop_
_entity.id
_entity.type
_entity.pdbx_description
1 polymer ?
#
loop_
_entity_poly.entity_id
_entity_poly.type
_entity_poly.pdbx_seq_one_letter_code
_entity_poly.pdbx_strand_id
1 'polypeptide(L)'
;METKAAASVVDDTAGPAHVATVSFLASRAVPSGGFWVALAGGMSLARVAQRRGAREGYGASIAATLETVAIMGPARFGVPFTQALSAPLLGRMRARGSSFPAELLACLAIRMLTNAAGLAFFVWVIAGGLDAYAGTYDALARRVGLSLSEEGTLIFSAGGLLVWGAFASWVQVGFYRRGLSTWPDAEHAEAPAVAPPVGHRGRFDPRVVAVAAAISFVLLLSGTAWPLLAAVAAFLALAWAVSRADRGALATGAALAGLLALGAFVFSMSGGLGLDEALRRALRAALLVAAATWLRGAAGSDGLREVSRRGLGRLRRLPSAPEAARILDTIGSEGRLIASGKTLMSSLGTVRMRPVEVMDAVLAWAAAESGRFRAADPAPGLRLRARAVDGVLLLGAVAPAAALVL
;
A
#
# COMPACT_ATOMS: atom_id res chain seq x y z
N MET A 1 33.81 8.46 -17.01
CA MET A 1 33.32 9.41 -15.99
C MET A 1 31.79 9.39 -15.88
N GLU A 2 31.05 9.26 -16.98
CA GLU A 2 29.57 9.22 -16.98
C GLU A 2 28.95 8.02 -16.22
N THR A 3 29.59 6.85 -16.24
CA THR A 3 29.11 5.65 -15.55
C THR A 3 29.12 5.77 -14.02
N LYS A 4 30.09 6.51 -13.46
CA LYS A 4 30.21 6.71 -12.00
C LYS A 4 29.18 7.71 -11.47
N ALA A 5 28.83 8.72 -12.28
CA ALA A 5 27.78 9.70 -11.97
C ALA A 5 26.37 9.09 -12.06
N ALA A 6 26.12 8.21 -13.02
CA ALA A 6 24.85 7.48 -13.12
C ALA A 6 24.65 6.50 -11.94
N ALA A 7 25.72 5.84 -11.49
CA ALA A 7 25.68 4.94 -10.34
C ALA A 7 25.41 5.67 -9.00
N SER A 8 26.08 6.81 -8.77
CA SER A 8 25.81 7.62 -7.56
C SER A 8 24.39 8.19 -7.53
N VAL A 9 23.80 8.45 -8.71
CA VAL A 9 22.44 8.99 -8.81
C VAL A 9 21.37 7.96 -8.40
N VAL A 10 21.60 6.69 -8.71
CA VAL A 10 20.70 5.58 -8.36
C VAL A 10 20.81 5.24 -6.87
N ASP A 11 22.02 5.21 -6.31
CA ASP A 11 22.23 4.96 -4.87
C ASP A 11 21.55 6.03 -3.99
N ASP A 12 21.60 7.31 -4.39
CA ASP A 12 20.96 8.44 -3.68
C ASP A 12 19.42 8.35 -3.57
N THR A 13 18.77 7.54 -4.42
CA THR A 13 17.30 7.43 -4.48
C THR A 13 16.79 6.04 -4.08
N ALA A 14 17.58 5.00 -4.34
CA ALA A 14 17.23 3.63 -3.99
C ALA A 14 17.25 3.41 -2.47
N GLY A 15 18.21 3.99 -1.74
CA GLY A 15 18.26 3.91 -0.28
C GLY A 15 17.02 4.47 0.42
N PRO A 16 16.61 5.73 0.12
CA PRO A 16 15.38 6.28 0.68
C PRO A 16 14.12 5.52 0.27
N ALA A 17 14.05 5.00 -0.96
CA ALA A 17 12.93 4.18 -1.43
C ALA A 17 12.88 2.81 -0.72
N HIS A 18 14.03 2.22 -0.39
CA HIS A 18 14.11 1.02 0.43
C HIS A 18 13.60 1.29 1.86
N VAL A 19 14.07 2.36 2.51
CA VAL A 19 13.56 2.77 3.83
C VAL A 19 12.05 2.99 3.80
N ALA A 20 11.54 3.64 2.75
CA ALA A 20 10.10 3.81 2.56
C ALA A 20 9.36 2.48 2.44
N THR A 21 9.90 1.53 1.68
CA THR A 21 9.37 0.18 1.55
C THR A 21 9.30 -0.52 2.92
N VAL A 22 10.42 -0.57 3.66
CA VAL A 22 10.49 -1.19 5.00
C VAL A 22 9.50 -0.54 5.96
N SER A 23 9.48 0.79 6.01
CA SER A 23 8.60 1.59 6.88
C SER A 23 7.13 1.36 6.54
N PHE A 24 6.76 1.34 5.27
CA PHE A 24 5.39 1.11 4.83
C PHE A 24 4.95 -0.34 5.11
N LEU A 25 5.84 -1.32 4.97
CA LEU A 25 5.57 -2.71 5.36
C LEU A 25 5.34 -2.81 6.87
N ALA A 26 6.27 -2.28 7.67
CA ALA A 26 6.21 -2.30 9.12
C ALA A 26 4.96 -1.57 9.65
N SER A 27 4.58 -0.43 9.06
CA SER A 27 3.39 0.34 9.45
C SER A 27 2.08 -0.46 9.39
N ARG A 28 2.05 -1.55 8.62
CA ARG A 28 0.87 -2.42 8.47
C ARG A 28 0.89 -3.62 9.40
N ALA A 29 2.05 -3.94 9.96
CA ALA A 29 2.18 -5.00 10.95
C ALA A 29 1.87 -4.51 12.37
N VAL A 30 1.78 -3.19 12.58
CA VAL A 30 1.55 -2.58 13.89
C VAL A 30 0.14 -1.96 13.95
N PRO A 31 -0.82 -2.57 14.68
CA PRO A 31 -2.20 -2.09 14.76
C PRO A 31 -2.35 -0.67 15.32
N SER A 32 -1.54 -0.33 16.33
CA SER A 32 -1.50 0.97 16.98
C SER A 32 -0.14 1.63 16.74
N GLY A 33 -0.11 2.63 15.86
CA GLY A 33 1.10 3.41 15.57
C GLY A 33 1.67 3.25 14.16
N GLY A 34 0.99 2.56 13.26
CA GLY A 34 1.35 2.48 11.85
C GLY A 34 1.60 3.86 11.21
N PHE A 35 0.81 4.87 11.59
CA PHE A 35 1.03 6.26 11.18
C PHE A 35 2.46 6.74 11.48
N TRP A 36 2.95 6.55 12.71
CA TRP A 36 4.27 6.98 13.16
C TRP A 36 5.39 6.24 12.43
N VAL A 37 5.23 4.92 12.27
CA VAL A 37 6.21 4.11 11.52
C VAL A 37 6.29 4.57 10.08
N ALA A 38 5.16 4.86 9.43
CA ALA A 38 5.08 5.33 8.04
C ALA A 38 5.67 6.74 7.84
N LEU A 39 5.77 7.57 8.89
CA LEU A 39 6.41 8.89 8.79
C LEU A 39 7.89 8.77 8.39
N ALA A 40 8.60 7.75 8.88
CA ALA A 40 10.01 7.51 8.53
C ALA A 40 10.20 7.31 7.02
N GLY A 41 9.33 6.48 6.44
CA GLY A 41 9.33 6.18 5.02
C GLY A 41 8.98 7.39 4.17
N GLY A 42 7.90 8.10 4.53
CA GLY A 42 7.54 9.32 3.83
C GLY A 42 8.62 10.40 3.94
N MET A 43 9.25 10.59 5.10
CA MET A 43 10.33 11.57 5.28
C MET A 43 11.53 11.26 4.38
N SER A 44 11.87 9.98 4.21
CA SER A 44 12.90 9.52 3.26
C SER A 44 12.53 9.88 1.80
N LEU A 45 11.26 9.70 1.41
CA LEU A 45 10.77 10.11 0.07
C LEU A 45 10.75 11.64 -0.10
N ALA A 46 10.39 12.38 0.96
CA ALA A 46 10.46 13.84 0.97
C ALA A 46 11.90 14.33 0.76
N ARG A 47 12.89 13.63 1.33
CA ARG A 47 14.31 13.96 1.15
C ARG A 47 14.76 13.82 -0.30
N VAL A 48 14.33 12.75 -0.99
CA VAL A 48 14.56 12.59 -2.43
C VAL A 48 13.98 13.78 -3.19
N ALA A 49 12.72 14.12 -2.94
CA ALA A 49 12.07 15.25 -3.62
C ALA A 49 12.71 16.61 -3.32
N GLN A 50 13.23 16.79 -2.10
CA GLN A 50 13.92 18.00 -1.69
C GLN A 50 15.23 18.17 -2.45
N ARG A 51 16.03 17.11 -2.59
CA ARG A 51 17.35 17.15 -3.25
C ARG A 51 17.27 17.08 -4.77
N ARG A 52 16.31 16.34 -5.31
CA ARG A 52 16.26 15.94 -6.73
C ARG A 52 15.01 16.40 -7.46
N GLY A 53 14.09 17.03 -6.75
CA GLY A 53 12.83 17.52 -7.29
C GLY A 53 11.71 16.48 -7.26
N ALA A 54 10.49 16.97 -7.50
CA ALA A 54 9.26 16.20 -7.34
C ALA A 54 9.21 14.94 -8.23
N ARG A 55 9.80 15.00 -9.44
CA ARG A 55 9.78 13.89 -10.39
C ARG A 55 10.44 12.63 -9.82
N GLU A 56 11.67 12.74 -9.32
CA GLU A 56 12.39 11.64 -8.68
C GLU A 56 11.74 11.22 -7.36
N GLY A 57 11.26 12.17 -6.55
CA GLY A 57 10.58 11.86 -5.30
C GLY A 57 9.30 11.05 -5.49
N TYR A 58 8.46 11.41 -6.47
CA TYR A 58 7.29 10.62 -6.85
C TYR A 58 7.69 9.29 -7.50
N GLY A 59 8.79 9.25 -8.25
CA GLY A 59 9.35 8.01 -8.78
C GLY A 59 9.69 7.02 -7.67
N ALA A 60 10.45 7.47 -6.66
CA ALA A 60 10.80 6.70 -5.47
C ALA A 60 9.56 6.25 -4.68
N SER A 61 8.57 7.14 -4.54
CA SER A 61 7.32 6.84 -3.85
C SER A 61 6.50 5.75 -4.54
N ILE A 62 6.37 5.84 -5.87
CA ILE A 62 5.71 4.83 -6.70
C ILE A 62 6.47 3.51 -6.60
N ALA A 63 7.79 3.52 -6.75
CA ALA A 63 8.61 2.32 -6.63
C ALA A 63 8.43 1.64 -5.26
N ALA A 64 8.56 2.38 -4.16
CA ALA A 64 8.38 1.85 -2.81
C ALA A 64 6.97 1.29 -2.58
N THR A 65 5.94 1.95 -3.13
CA THR A 65 4.56 1.48 -3.07
C THR A 65 4.36 0.18 -3.86
N LEU A 66 4.91 0.09 -5.07
CA LEU A 66 4.82 -1.10 -5.91
C LEU A 66 5.60 -2.27 -5.31
N GLU A 67 6.78 -2.02 -4.75
CA GLU A 67 7.60 -3.02 -4.06
C GLU A 67 6.86 -3.57 -2.83
N THR A 68 6.30 -2.67 -2.02
CA THR A 68 5.43 -3.03 -0.88
C THR A 68 4.27 -3.94 -1.30
N VAL A 69 3.63 -3.64 -2.44
CA VAL A 69 2.53 -4.44 -3.00
C VAL A 69 3.03 -5.76 -3.56
N ALA A 70 4.19 -5.77 -4.19
CA ALA A 70 4.83 -6.99 -4.64
C ALA A 70 5.13 -7.92 -3.46
N ILE A 71 5.45 -7.38 -2.28
CA ILE A 71 5.74 -8.17 -1.08
C ILE A 71 4.48 -8.64 -0.34
N MET A 72 3.48 -7.78 -0.13
CA MET A 72 2.31 -8.13 0.68
C MET A 72 1.02 -8.44 -0.09
N GLY A 73 0.98 -8.13 -1.38
CA GLY A 73 -0.24 -8.09 -2.19
C GLY A 73 -1.03 -6.78 -2.06
N PRO A 74 -2.00 -6.55 -2.95
CA PRO A 74 -2.71 -5.27 -3.09
C PRO A 74 -3.76 -4.99 -2.00
N ALA A 75 -4.16 -5.96 -1.17
CA ALA A 75 -5.21 -5.74 -0.16
C ALA A 75 -4.82 -4.79 0.99
N ARG A 76 -3.62 -4.17 0.97
CA ARG A 76 -3.07 -3.41 2.09
C ARG A 76 -2.74 -1.95 1.78
N PHE A 77 -3.40 -1.30 0.82
CA PHE A 77 -2.98 0.05 0.39
C PHE A 77 -3.19 1.19 1.41
N GLY A 78 -4.14 1.09 2.34
CA GLY A 78 -4.68 2.26 3.07
C GLY A 78 -3.68 3.16 3.82
N VAL A 79 -2.94 2.64 4.80
CA VAL A 79 -2.24 3.49 5.79
C VAL A 79 -1.09 4.35 5.23
N PRO A 80 -0.14 3.85 4.42
CA PRO A 80 0.99 4.66 3.96
C PRO A 80 0.72 5.45 2.67
N PHE A 81 -0.47 5.28 2.07
CA PHE A 81 -0.77 5.91 0.78
C PHE A 81 -0.80 7.44 0.87
N THR A 82 -1.35 7.99 1.96
CA THR A 82 -1.34 9.45 2.17
C THR A 82 0.08 9.99 2.27
N GLN A 83 1.00 9.29 2.96
CA GLN A 83 2.41 9.66 3.06
C GLN A 83 3.10 9.54 1.70
N ALA A 84 2.85 8.46 0.96
CA ALA A 84 3.40 8.25 -0.38
C ALA A 84 3.02 9.39 -1.35
N LEU A 85 1.81 9.94 -1.24
CA LEU A 85 1.36 11.06 -2.07
C LEU A 85 1.87 12.42 -1.60
N SER A 86 1.80 12.68 -0.29
CA SER A 86 2.10 14.00 0.28
C SER A 86 3.59 14.25 0.46
N ALA A 87 4.39 13.22 0.76
CA ALA A 87 5.78 13.42 1.12
C ALA A 87 6.66 14.02 0.01
N PRO A 88 6.60 13.54 -1.25
CA PRO A 88 7.35 14.17 -2.32
C PRO A 88 6.98 15.65 -2.55
N LEU A 89 5.68 15.98 -2.44
CA LEU A 89 5.21 17.37 -2.55
C LEU A 89 5.81 18.23 -1.43
N LEU A 90 5.72 17.77 -0.18
CA LEU A 90 6.24 18.50 0.99
C LEU A 90 7.75 18.69 0.90
N GLY A 91 8.50 17.67 0.47
CA GLY A 91 9.93 17.79 0.21
C GLY A 91 10.26 18.85 -0.84
N ARG A 92 9.48 18.90 -1.94
CA ARG A 92 9.66 19.91 -2.99
C ARG A 92 9.30 21.32 -2.52
N MET A 93 8.23 21.47 -1.75
CA MET A 93 7.82 22.74 -1.14
C MET A 93 8.90 23.25 -0.18
N ARG A 94 9.46 22.37 0.65
CA ARG A 94 10.55 22.71 1.57
C ARG A 94 11.79 23.19 0.84
N ALA A 95 12.16 22.54 -0.27
CA ALA A 95 13.26 22.96 -1.13
C ALA A 95 13.02 24.33 -1.80
N ARG A 96 11.76 24.75 -1.96
CA ARG A 96 11.38 26.08 -2.46
C ARG A 96 11.24 27.13 -1.34
N GLY A 97 11.55 26.78 -0.10
CA GLY A 97 11.42 27.69 1.04
C GLY A 97 9.96 27.94 1.46
N SER A 98 9.02 27.05 1.14
CA SER A 98 7.62 27.21 1.54
C SER A 98 7.45 27.35 3.06
N SER A 99 6.45 28.14 3.46
CA SER A 99 6.09 28.35 4.85
C SER A 99 5.39 27.13 5.45
N PHE A 100 5.41 27.01 6.78
CA PHE A 100 4.74 25.92 7.49
C PHE A 100 3.24 25.84 7.18
N PRO A 101 2.48 26.96 7.15
CA PRO A 101 1.06 26.91 6.81
C PRO A 101 0.79 26.41 5.39
N ALA A 102 1.62 26.78 4.41
CA ALA A 102 1.46 26.30 3.04
C ALA A 102 1.67 24.78 2.94
N GLU A 103 2.72 24.26 3.59
CA GLU A 103 2.99 22.82 3.70
C GLU A 103 1.85 22.09 4.41
N LEU A 104 1.32 22.68 5.50
CA LEU A 104 0.19 22.15 6.25
C LEU A 104 -1.09 22.05 5.40
N LEU A 105 -1.44 23.11 4.67
CA LEU A 105 -2.61 23.14 3.81
C LEU A 105 -2.50 22.12 2.67
N ALA A 106 -1.33 22.00 2.04
CA ALA A 106 -1.10 21.00 0.99
C ALA A 106 -1.23 19.56 1.54
N CYS A 107 -0.63 19.29 2.70
CA CYS A 107 -0.74 17.99 3.37
C CYS A 107 -2.19 17.68 3.75
N LEU A 108 -2.90 18.66 4.33
CA LEU A 108 -4.29 18.53 4.73
C LEU A 108 -5.19 18.27 3.52
N ALA A 109 -5.01 19.01 2.41
CA ALA A 109 -5.78 18.81 1.19
C ALA A 109 -5.63 17.38 0.64
N ILE A 110 -4.40 16.87 0.53
CA ILE A 110 -4.14 15.48 0.11
C ILE A 110 -4.79 14.49 1.08
N ARG A 111 -4.68 14.73 2.39
CA ARG A 111 -5.28 13.87 3.40
C ARG A 111 -6.80 13.89 3.33
N MET A 112 -7.43 15.04 3.12
CA MET A 112 -8.89 15.15 2.96
C MET A 112 -9.37 14.46 1.70
N LEU A 113 -8.67 14.61 0.58
CA LEU A 113 -9.00 13.90 -0.65
C LEU A 113 -8.88 12.38 -0.48
N THR A 114 -7.81 11.90 0.16
CA THR A 114 -7.61 10.46 0.39
C THR A 114 -8.58 9.89 1.41
N ASN A 115 -8.89 10.62 2.48
CA ASN A 115 -9.88 10.23 3.47
C ASN A 115 -11.29 10.23 2.88
N ALA A 116 -11.65 11.24 2.08
CA ALA A 116 -12.95 11.30 1.40
C ALA A 116 -13.11 10.16 0.40
N ALA A 117 -12.08 9.85 -0.39
CA ALA A 117 -12.09 8.70 -1.30
C ALA A 117 -12.19 7.37 -0.53
N GLY A 118 -11.47 7.22 0.58
CA GLY A 118 -11.54 6.05 1.45
C GLY A 118 -12.91 5.87 2.11
N LEU A 119 -13.50 6.97 2.59
CA LEU A 119 -14.85 6.97 3.16
C LEU A 119 -15.88 6.64 2.08
N ALA A 120 -15.81 7.26 0.90
CA ALA A 120 -16.70 6.95 -0.21
C ALA A 120 -16.59 5.47 -0.62
N PHE A 121 -15.38 4.93 -0.73
CA PHE A 121 -15.16 3.51 -0.98
C PHE A 121 -15.78 2.66 0.13
N PHE A 122 -15.57 3.01 1.40
CA PHE A 122 -16.19 2.27 2.51
C PHE A 122 -17.71 2.31 2.43
N VAL A 123 -18.32 3.49 2.29
CA VAL A 123 -19.77 3.67 2.22
C VAL A 123 -20.39 2.89 1.07
N TRP A 124 -19.89 3.08 -0.15
CA TRP A 124 -20.51 2.53 -1.34
C TRP A 124 -20.11 1.08 -1.63
N VAL A 125 -18.87 0.69 -1.31
CA VAL A 125 -18.34 -0.64 -1.65
C VAL A 125 -18.35 -1.60 -0.47
N ILE A 126 -18.16 -1.15 0.77
CA ILE A 126 -18.10 -2.05 1.93
C ILE A 126 -19.43 -2.07 2.68
N ALA A 127 -19.89 -0.90 3.11
CA ALA A 127 -21.17 -0.67 3.77
C ALA A 127 -22.35 -0.69 2.82
N GLY A 128 -22.14 -0.78 1.50
CA GLY A 128 -23.17 -1.03 0.50
C GLY A 128 -24.28 0.02 0.40
N GLY A 129 -24.01 1.26 0.77
CA GLY A 129 -24.95 2.38 0.68
C GLY A 129 -24.78 3.40 1.80
N LEU A 130 -25.23 4.63 1.55
CA LEU A 130 -25.24 5.70 2.55
C LEU A 130 -26.27 5.44 3.66
N ASP A 131 -27.42 4.89 3.29
CA ASP A 131 -28.50 4.45 4.18
C ASP A 131 -28.00 3.43 5.21
N ALA A 132 -27.29 2.40 4.75
CA ALA A 132 -26.68 1.39 5.60
C ALA A 132 -25.60 1.96 6.53
N TYR A 133 -24.79 2.88 6.01
CA TYR A 133 -23.78 3.58 6.78
C TYR A 133 -24.40 4.45 7.88
N ALA A 134 -25.36 5.30 7.53
CA ALA A 134 -26.09 6.16 8.45
C ALA A 134 -26.89 5.37 9.48
N GLY A 135 -27.60 4.33 9.07
CA GLY A 135 -28.36 3.45 9.95
C GLY A 135 -27.49 2.79 11.02
N THR A 136 -26.24 2.46 10.69
CA THR A 136 -25.29 1.90 11.66
C THR A 136 -24.87 2.93 12.72
N TYR A 137 -24.57 4.16 12.30
CA TYR A 137 -24.22 5.24 13.23
C TYR A 137 -25.41 5.64 14.12
N ASP A 138 -26.61 5.72 13.54
CA ASP A 138 -27.82 6.00 14.29
C ASP A 138 -28.15 4.89 15.30
N ALA A 139 -28.02 3.62 14.92
CA ALA A 139 -28.20 2.49 15.84
C ALA A 139 -27.21 2.53 17.02
N LEU A 140 -25.97 2.97 16.77
CA LEU A 140 -24.97 3.17 17.83
C LEU A 140 -25.32 4.39 18.70
N ALA A 141 -25.70 5.51 18.09
CA ALA A 141 -26.08 6.74 18.79
C ALA A 141 -27.30 6.52 19.71
N ARG A 142 -28.26 5.69 19.28
CA ARG A 142 -29.44 5.34 20.08
C ARG A 142 -29.08 4.62 21.39
N ARG A 143 -27.95 3.92 21.45
CA ARG A 143 -27.46 3.29 22.70
C ARG A 143 -27.08 4.29 23.78
N VAL A 144 -26.81 5.53 23.41
CA VAL A 144 -26.47 6.63 24.32
C VAL A 144 -27.57 7.70 24.37
N GLY A 145 -28.77 7.40 23.87
CA GLY A 145 -29.93 8.30 23.89
C GLY A 145 -29.92 9.39 22.81
N LEU A 146 -29.11 9.24 21.76
CA LEU A 146 -29.03 10.18 20.65
C LEU A 146 -29.66 9.59 19.37
N SER A 147 -30.14 10.44 18.47
CA SER A 147 -30.51 10.05 17.11
C SER A 147 -29.68 10.83 16.11
N LEU A 148 -29.26 10.16 15.03
CA LEU A 148 -28.49 10.75 13.95
C LEU A 148 -29.26 10.59 12.64
N SER A 149 -29.51 11.71 11.97
CA SER A 149 -29.93 11.68 10.56
C SER A 149 -28.77 11.24 9.66
N GLU A 150 -29.06 10.94 8.39
CA GLU A 150 -28.02 10.70 7.38
C GLU A 150 -27.07 11.90 7.27
N GLU A 151 -27.63 13.11 7.23
CA GLU A 151 -26.88 14.37 7.25
C GLU A 151 -26.01 14.48 8.51
N GLY A 152 -26.58 14.22 9.69
CA GLY A 152 -25.85 14.24 10.95
C GLY A 152 -24.69 13.24 10.98
N THR A 153 -24.89 12.05 10.41
CA THR A 153 -23.83 11.04 10.27
C THR A 153 -22.71 11.49 9.35
N LEU A 154 -23.04 12.11 8.21
CA LEU A 154 -22.05 12.66 7.28
C LEU A 154 -21.28 13.82 7.91
N ILE A 155 -21.95 14.73 8.60
CA ILE A 155 -21.32 15.85 9.33
C ILE A 155 -20.39 15.30 10.40
N PHE A 156 -20.83 14.33 11.21
CA PHE A 156 -20.01 13.70 12.23
C PHE A 156 -18.76 13.02 11.64
N SER A 157 -18.94 12.27 10.56
CA SER A 157 -17.85 11.60 9.85
C SER A 157 -16.86 12.61 9.26
N ALA A 158 -17.36 13.65 8.59
CA ALA A 158 -16.56 14.72 8.03
C ALA A 158 -15.79 15.49 9.11
N GLY A 159 -16.44 15.82 10.24
CA GLY A 159 -15.82 16.46 11.39
C GLY A 159 -14.70 15.61 12.00
N GLY A 160 -14.95 14.31 12.22
CA GLY A 160 -13.93 13.37 12.70
C GLY A 160 -12.74 13.26 11.75
N LEU A 161 -13.01 13.14 10.44
CA LEU A 161 -11.96 13.11 9.42
C LEU A 161 -11.18 14.43 9.36
N LEU A 162 -11.83 15.58 9.53
CA LEU A 162 -11.18 16.89 9.54
C LEU A 162 -10.28 17.05 10.76
N VAL A 163 -10.76 16.70 11.97
CA VAL A 163 -9.97 16.77 13.21
C VAL A 163 -8.75 15.87 13.11
N TRP A 164 -8.94 14.60 12.72
CA TRP A 164 -7.85 13.67 12.49
C TRP A 164 -6.90 14.16 11.39
N GLY A 165 -7.47 14.68 10.30
CA GLY A 165 -6.75 15.24 9.18
C GLY A 165 -5.82 16.37 9.56
N ALA A 166 -6.32 17.33 10.32
CA ALA A 166 -5.58 18.47 10.81
C ALA A 166 -4.46 18.02 11.76
N PHE A 167 -4.78 17.19 12.76
CA PHE A 167 -3.81 16.65 13.72
C PHE A 167 -2.68 15.91 13.01
N ALA A 168 -3.01 14.91 12.19
CA ALA A 168 -2.01 14.10 11.52
C ALA A 168 -1.18 14.94 10.53
N SER A 169 -1.74 16.00 9.93
CA SER A 169 -1.02 16.84 8.96
C SER A 169 -0.04 17.76 9.67
N TRP A 170 -0.44 18.30 10.82
CA TRP A 170 0.43 19.07 11.70
C TRP A 170 1.63 18.23 12.15
N VAL A 171 1.38 17.02 12.66
CA VAL A 171 2.44 16.09 13.07
C VAL A 171 3.36 15.75 11.90
N GLN A 172 2.80 15.39 10.75
CA GLN A 172 3.59 14.99 9.58
C GLN A 172 4.50 16.11 9.08
N VAL A 173 3.97 17.33 8.94
CA VAL A 173 4.74 18.49 8.46
C VAL A 173 5.82 18.86 9.47
N GLY A 174 5.51 18.85 10.78
CA GLY A 174 6.49 19.05 11.84
C GLY A 174 7.63 18.03 11.79
N PHE A 175 7.28 16.74 11.69
CA PHE A 175 8.23 15.64 11.56
C PHE A 175 9.11 15.80 10.31
N TYR A 176 8.53 16.12 9.16
CA TYR A 176 9.27 16.25 7.90
C TYR A 176 10.19 17.46 7.92
N ARG A 177 9.75 18.61 8.41
CA ARG A 177 10.61 19.80 8.50
C ARG A 177 11.82 19.54 9.41
N ARG A 178 11.58 18.92 10.58
CA ARG A 178 12.66 18.53 11.49
C ARG A 178 13.61 17.55 10.80
N GLY A 179 13.09 16.43 10.31
CA GLY A 179 13.88 15.39 9.65
C GLY A 179 14.69 15.91 8.46
N LEU A 180 14.10 16.73 7.60
CA LEU A 180 14.80 17.32 6.44
C LEU A 180 15.87 18.36 6.84
N SER A 181 15.73 18.99 8.01
CA SER A 181 16.72 19.95 8.53
C SER A 181 17.89 19.30 9.27
N THR A 182 17.65 18.13 9.87
CA THR A 182 18.64 17.38 10.66
C THR A 182 19.19 16.16 9.93
N TRP A 183 18.80 15.93 8.67
CA TRP A 183 19.24 14.76 7.91
C TRP A 183 20.76 14.85 7.68
N PRO A 184 21.56 13.94 8.26
CA PRO A 184 23.01 13.99 8.15
C PRO A 184 23.44 13.76 6.70
N ASP A 185 24.47 14.47 6.24
CA ASP A 185 25.12 14.14 4.98
C ASP A 185 25.79 12.78 5.15
N ALA A 186 25.32 11.78 4.39
CA ALA A 186 25.67 10.40 4.63
C ALA A 186 27.13 10.12 4.24
N GLU A 187 27.92 9.63 5.21
CA GLU A 187 29.13 8.87 4.91
C GLU A 187 28.74 7.47 4.46
N HIS A 188 29.35 7.05 3.36
CA HIS A 188 29.07 5.78 2.69
C HIS A 188 29.76 4.64 3.43
N ALA A 189 29.08 4.02 4.40
CA ALA A 189 29.57 2.81 5.04
C ALA A 189 29.36 1.57 4.14
N GLU A 190 30.29 0.63 4.20
CA GLU A 190 30.27 -0.62 3.43
C GLU A 190 29.23 -1.59 4.00
N ALA A 191 28.39 -2.17 3.13
CA ALA A 191 27.35 -3.12 3.51
C ALA A 191 27.56 -4.46 2.77
N PRO A 192 27.23 -5.60 3.40
CA PRO A 192 27.39 -6.91 2.80
C PRO A 192 26.49 -7.10 1.57
N ALA A 193 27.01 -7.84 0.58
CA ALA A 193 26.35 -8.08 -0.70
C ALA A 193 24.99 -8.80 -0.55
N VAL A 194 24.03 -8.39 -1.37
CA VAL A 194 22.69 -9.01 -1.46
C VAL A 194 22.78 -10.27 -2.32
N ALA A 195 22.15 -11.36 -1.87
CA ALA A 195 22.05 -12.59 -2.64
C ALA A 195 21.30 -12.35 -3.97
N PRO A 196 21.71 -13.00 -5.08
CA PRO A 196 21.09 -12.78 -6.38
C PRO A 196 19.60 -13.16 -6.36
N PRO A 197 18.75 -12.45 -7.12
CA PRO A 197 17.33 -12.73 -7.19
C PRO A 197 17.09 -14.16 -7.67
N VAL A 198 16.26 -14.89 -6.93
CA VAL A 198 15.85 -16.25 -7.28
C VAL A 198 14.83 -16.15 -8.41
N GLY A 199 15.09 -16.79 -9.56
CA GLY A 199 14.18 -16.72 -10.71
C GLY A 199 12.73 -17.10 -10.37
N HIS A 200 11.77 -16.47 -11.07
CA HIS A 200 10.33 -16.68 -10.86
C HIS A 200 9.94 -18.16 -10.89
N ARG A 201 9.28 -18.63 -9.82
CA ARG A 201 8.89 -20.04 -9.61
C ARG A 201 7.41 -20.35 -9.90
N GLY A 202 6.64 -19.37 -10.38
CA GLY A 202 5.20 -19.52 -10.63
C GLY A 202 4.88 -20.38 -11.86
N ARG A 203 3.72 -21.05 -11.84
CA ARG A 203 3.25 -21.91 -12.95
C ARG A 203 2.75 -21.09 -14.15
N PHE A 204 2.09 -19.97 -13.88
CA PHE A 204 1.39 -19.12 -14.85
C PHE A 204 2.20 -17.86 -15.16
N ASP A 205 1.91 -17.24 -16.31
CA ASP A 205 2.45 -15.91 -16.61
C ASP A 205 1.90 -14.87 -15.60
N PRO A 206 2.76 -14.12 -14.86
CA PRO A 206 2.32 -13.13 -13.89
C PRO A 206 1.34 -12.07 -14.44
N ARG A 207 1.42 -11.74 -15.74
CA ARG A 207 0.49 -10.79 -16.38
C ARG A 207 -0.92 -11.37 -16.43
N VAL A 208 -1.01 -12.66 -16.71
CA VAL A 208 -2.28 -13.38 -16.84
C VAL A 208 -2.91 -13.52 -15.47
N VAL A 209 -2.12 -13.83 -14.45
CA VAL A 209 -2.57 -13.83 -13.04
C VAL A 209 -3.07 -12.44 -12.63
N ALA A 210 -2.33 -11.38 -12.96
CA ALA A 210 -2.74 -10.00 -12.65
C ALA A 210 -4.05 -9.61 -13.34
N VAL A 211 -4.23 -9.96 -14.62
CA VAL A 211 -5.47 -9.70 -15.36
C VAL A 211 -6.62 -10.52 -14.79
N ALA A 212 -6.43 -11.81 -14.53
CA ALA A 212 -7.45 -12.67 -13.92
C ALA A 212 -7.89 -12.14 -12.54
N ALA A 213 -6.93 -11.73 -11.70
CA ALA A 213 -7.23 -11.15 -10.40
C ALA A 213 -7.98 -9.81 -10.54
N ALA A 214 -7.61 -8.97 -11.51
CA ALA A 214 -8.31 -7.73 -11.80
C ALA A 214 -9.76 -7.96 -12.27
N ILE A 215 -9.98 -8.97 -13.13
CA ILE A 215 -11.34 -9.36 -13.55
C ILE A 215 -12.16 -9.79 -12.33
N SER A 216 -11.64 -10.70 -11.50
CA SER A 216 -12.34 -11.12 -10.28
C SER A 216 -12.64 -9.93 -9.36
N PHE A 217 -11.71 -8.98 -9.24
CA PHE A 217 -11.91 -7.77 -8.44
C PHE A 217 -13.03 -6.90 -9.00
N VAL A 218 -13.04 -6.63 -10.31
CA VAL A 218 -14.11 -5.84 -10.98
C VAL A 218 -15.47 -6.53 -10.82
N LEU A 219 -15.53 -7.84 -11.00
CA LEU A 219 -16.76 -8.60 -10.81
C LEU A 219 -17.27 -8.50 -9.37
N LEU A 220 -16.41 -8.68 -8.36
CA LEU A 220 -16.78 -8.51 -6.96
C LEU A 220 -17.21 -7.08 -6.61
N LEU A 221 -16.66 -6.07 -7.28
CA LEU A 221 -17.12 -4.68 -7.13
C LEU A 221 -18.47 -4.43 -7.80
N SER A 222 -18.79 -5.16 -8.87
CA SER A 222 -20.02 -4.96 -9.65
C SER A 222 -21.28 -5.47 -8.94
N GLY A 223 -21.19 -6.41 -8.01
CA GLY A 223 -22.36 -6.94 -7.31
C GLY A 223 -22.08 -7.91 -6.18
N THR A 224 -23.13 -8.25 -5.43
CA THR A 224 -23.11 -9.16 -4.27
C THR A 224 -24.07 -10.35 -4.43
N ALA A 225 -24.58 -10.61 -5.63
CA ALA A 225 -25.48 -11.72 -5.89
C ALA A 225 -24.83 -13.06 -5.53
N TRP A 226 -25.57 -13.96 -4.87
CA TRP A 226 -25.07 -15.27 -4.45
C TRP A 226 -24.43 -16.08 -5.60
N PRO A 227 -25.03 -16.17 -6.81
CA PRO A 227 -24.41 -16.88 -7.93
C PRO A 227 -23.05 -16.32 -8.32
N LEU A 228 -22.90 -14.99 -8.32
CA LEU A 228 -21.65 -14.32 -8.62
C LEU A 228 -20.57 -14.62 -7.55
N LEU A 229 -20.92 -14.47 -6.27
CA LEU A 229 -19.99 -14.73 -5.17
C LEU A 229 -19.54 -16.20 -5.16
N ALA A 230 -20.47 -17.14 -5.37
CA ALA A 230 -20.17 -18.56 -5.46
C ALA A 230 -19.27 -18.89 -6.66
N ALA A 231 -19.55 -18.31 -7.84
CA ALA A 231 -18.75 -18.53 -9.05
C ALA A 231 -17.32 -17.97 -8.90
N VAL A 232 -17.16 -16.76 -8.35
CA VAL A 232 -15.83 -16.19 -8.07
C VAL A 232 -15.10 -17.01 -7.02
N ALA A 233 -15.78 -17.46 -5.96
CA ALA A 233 -15.18 -18.32 -4.94
C ALA A 233 -14.69 -19.66 -5.53
N ALA A 234 -15.51 -20.31 -6.37
CA ALA A 234 -15.15 -21.54 -7.05
C ALA A 234 -13.95 -21.34 -8.00
N PHE A 235 -13.95 -20.26 -8.79
CA PHE A 235 -12.82 -19.90 -9.62
C PHE A 235 -11.54 -19.72 -8.79
N LEU A 236 -11.58 -18.92 -7.71
CA LEU A 236 -10.42 -18.68 -6.87
C LEU A 236 -9.91 -19.97 -6.21
N ALA A 237 -10.81 -20.85 -5.74
CA ALA A 237 -10.43 -22.13 -5.15
C ALA A 237 -9.70 -23.03 -6.17
N LEU A 238 -10.24 -23.15 -7.39
CA LEU A 238 -9.60 -23.87 -8.48
C LEU A 238 -8.25 -23.24 -8.85
N ALA A 239 -8.21 -21.92 -9.00
CA ALA A 239 -7.02 -21.16 -9.36
C ALA A 239 -5.91 -21.30 -8.30
N TRP A 240 -6.27 -21.39 -7.01
CA TRP A 240 -5.34 -21.71 -5.93
C TRP A 240 -4.80 -23.13 -6.02
N ALA A 241 -5.67 -24.12 -6.26
CA ALA A 241 -5.28 -25.52 -6.35
C ALA A 241 -4.27 -25.76 -7.49
N VAL A 242 -4.43 -25.07 -8.63
CA VAL A 242 -3.59 -25.29 -9.81
C VAL A 242 -2.34 -24.41 -9.88
N SER A 243 -2.29 -23.26 -9.19
CA SER A 243 -1.21 -22.27 -9.32
C SER A 243 0.10 -22.64 -8.63
N ARG A 244 0.09 -23.60 -7.71
CA ARG A 244 1.21 -23.88 -6.78
C ARG A 244 1.66 -22.62 -6.04
N ALA A 245 0.69 -21.80 -5.64
CA ALA A 245 0.95 -20.53 -4.99
C ALA A 245 1.67 -20.68 -3.63
N ASP A 246 2.45 -19.65 -3.30
CA ASP A 246 3.20 -19.57 -2.05
C ASP A 246 2.26 -19.62 -0.84
N ARG A 247 2.48 -20.62 0.03
CA ARG A 247 1.69 -20.83 1.25
C ARG A 247 1.96 -19.78 2.32
N GLY A 248 3.10 -19.08 2.27
CA GLY A 248 3.43 -18.01 3.22
C GLY A 248 2.41 -16.85 3.18
N ALA A 249 1.80 -16.59 2.02
CA ALA A 249 0.79 -15.56 1.87
C ALA A 249 -0.59 -15.95 2.44
N LEU A 250 -0.89 -17.26 2.55
CA LEU A 250 -2.21 -17.76 2.90
C LEU A 250 -2.64 -17.37 4.31
N ALA A 251 -1.79 -17.61 5.32
CA ALA A 251 -2.15 -17.35 6.71
C ALA A 251 -2.50 -15.87 6.93
N THR A 252 -1.66 -14.97 6.41
CA THR A 252 -1.91 -13.54 6.56
C THR A 252 -3.08 -13.06 5.72
N GLY A 253 -3.26 -13.61 4.51
CA GLY A 253 -4.42 -13.31 3.66
C GLY A 253 -5.74 -13.77 4.29
N ALA A 254 -5.77 -14.96 4.87
CA ALA A 254 -6.93 -15.50 5.58
C ALA A 254 -7.28 -14.69 6.83
N ALA A 255 -6.29 -14.29 7.63
CA ALA A 255 -6.51 -13.42 8.79
C ALA A 255 -7.13 -12.07 8.40
N LEU A 256 -6.63 -11.44 7.33
CA LEU A 256 -7.18 -10.18 6.82
C LEU A 256 -8.57 -10.35 6.20
N ALA A 257 -8.79 -11.43 5.45
CA ALA A 257 -10.09 -11.76 4.90
C ALA A 257 -11.12 -11.94 6.02
N GLY A 258 -10.76 -12.66 7.08
CA GLY A 258 -11.58 -12.83 8.27
C GLY A 258 -11.87 -11.52 9.00
N LEU A 259 -10.85 -10.69 9.22
CA LEU A 259 -11.02 -9.38 9.87
C LEU A 259 -11.95 -8.45 9.06
N LEU A 260 -11.75 -8.37 7.75
CA LEU A 260 -12.55 -7.52 6.88
C LEU A 260 -13.98 -8.06 6.71
N ALA A 261 -14.13 -9.38 6.58
CA ALA A 261 -15.44 -10.03 6.52
C ALA A 261 -16.21 -9.85 7.83
N LEU A 262 -15.57 -10.03 8.99
CA LEU A 262 -16.17 -9.80 10.29
C LEU A 262 -16.55 -8.32 10.46
N GLY A 263 -15.68 -7.40 10.07
CA GLY A 263 -15.99 -5.97 10.09
C GLY A 263 -17.21 -5.63 9.23
N ALA A 264 -17.26 -6.12 7.99
CA ALA A 264 -18.40 -5.93 7.09
C ALA A 264 -19.69 -6.59 7.63
N PHE A 265 -19.57 -7.77 8.24
CA PHE A 265 -20.68 -8.49 8.85
C PHE A 265 -21.25 -7.74 10.05
N VAL A 266 -20.41 -7.41 11.04
CA VAL A 266 -20.80 -6.69 12.26
C VAL A 266 -21.41 -5.33 11.90
N PHE A 267 -20.82 -4.63 10.94
CA PHE A 267 -21.35 -3.36 10.45
C PHE A 267 -22.74 -3.54 9.83
N SER A 268 -22.91 -4.50 8.92
CA SER A 268 -24.20 -4.74 8.25
C SER A 268 -25.29 -5.21 9.21
N MET A 269 -24.94 -6.06 10.18
CA MET A 269 -25.84 -6.49 11.25
C MET A 269 -26.25 -5.32 12.16
N SER A 270 -25.30 -4.46 12.53
CA SER A 270 -25.57 -3.30 13.38
C SER A 270 -26.45 -2.26 12.67
N GLY A 271 -26.32 -2.14 11.35
CA GLY A 271 -27.18 -1.30 10.50
C GLY A 271 -28.56 -1.87 10.21
N GLY A 272 -28.90 -3.07 10.72
CA GLY A 272 -30.24 -3.66 10.57
C GLY A 272 -30.55 -4.23 9.18
N LEU A 273 -29.53 -4.50 8.36
CA LEU A 273 -29.70 -4.95 6.97
C LEU A 273 -30.10 -6.42 6.83
N GLY A 274 -30.22 -7.14 7.95
CA GLY A 274 -30.54 -8.56 7.98
C GLY A 274 -29.34 -9.48 7.72
N LEU A 275 -29.53 -10.76 8.02
CA LEU A 275 -28.47 -11.77 7.97
C LEU A 275 -27.97 -12.04 6.54
N ASP A 276 -28.87 -12.10 5.56
CA ASP A 276 -28.53 -12.44 4.17
C ASP A 276 -27.57 -11.39 3.56
N GLU A 277 -27.92 -10.11 3.66
CA GLU A 277 -27.09 -9.02 3.13
C GLU A 277 -25.75 -8.91 3.90
N ALA A 278 -25.78 -9.09 5.22
CA ALA A 278 -24.56 -9.12 6.02
C ALA A 278 -23.60 -10.24 5.58
N LEU A 279 -24.12 -11.44 5.29
CA LEU A 279 -23.32 -12.56 4.80
C LEU A 279 -22.76 -12.31 3.39
N ARG A 280 -23.57 -11.78 2.46
CA ARG A 280 -23.12 -11.45 1.10
C ARG A 280 -21.96 -10.44 1.13
N ARG A 281 -22.07 -9.40 1.96
CA ARG A 281 -21.03 -8.37 2.11
C ARG A 281 -19.77 -8.88 2.77
N ALA A 282 -19.93 -9.67 3.83
CA ALA A 282 -18.81 -10.34 4.49
C ALA A 282 -18.05 -11.25 3.50
N LEU A 283 -18.79 -12.02 2.70
CA LEU A 283 -18.21 -12.89 1.69
C LEU A 283 -17.53 -12.09 0.57
N ARG A 284 -18.15 -11.03 0.04
CA ARG A 284 -17.51 -10.13 -0.93
C ARG A 284 -16.19 -9.58 -0.40
N ALA A 285 -16.19 -9.06 0.84
CA ALA A 285 -15.00 -8.54 1.49
C ALA A 285 -13.90 -9.61 1.61
N ALA A 286 -14.26 -10.82 2.04
CA ALA A 286 -13.33 -11.95 2.08
C ALA A 286 -12.75 -12.28 0.69
N LEU A 287 -13.60 -12.32 -0.35
CA LEU A 287 -13.20 -12.68 -1.70
C LEU A 287 -12.31 -11.62 -2.36
N LEU A 288 -12.52 -10.33 -2.08
CA LEU A 288 -11.63 -9.26 -2.54
C LEU A 288 -10.21 -9.44 -1.97
N VAL A 289 -10.12 -9.78 -0.68
CA VAL A 289 -8.84 -10.11 -0.02
C VAL A 289 -8.27 -11.43 -0.55
N ALA A 290 -9.10 -12.44 -0.81
CA ALA A 290 -8.67 -13.72 -1.35
C ALA A 290 -8.09 -13.57 -2.77
N ALA A 291 -8.70 -12.77 -3.64
CA ALA A 291 -8.21 -12.47 -4.98
C ALA A 291 -6.84 -11.75 -4.93
N ALA A 292 -6.69 -10.77 -4.04
CA ALA A 292 -5.42 -10.09 -3.80
C ALA A 292 -4.33 -11.04 -3.26
N THR A 293 -4.71 -11.93 -2.34
CA THR A 293 -3.79 -12.93 -1.76
C THR A 293 -3.37 -13.95 -2.81
N TRP A 294 -4.31 -14.41 -3.64
CA TRP A 294 -4.04 -15.30 -4.77
C TRP A 294 -3.08 -14.66 -5.76
N LEU A 295 -3.31 -13.40 -6.14
CA LEU A 295 -2.40 -12.65 -7.02
C LEU A 295 -0.97 -12.66 -6.46
N ARG A 296 -0.79 -12.34 -5.18
CA ARG A 296 0.53 -12.36 -4.53
C ARG A 296 1.14 -13.76 -4.48
N GLY A 297 0.35 -14.78 -4.19
CA GLY A 297 0.81 -16.16 -4.08
C GLY A 297 1.17 -16.78 -5.42
N ALA A 298 0.39 -16.51 -6.47
CA ALA A 298 0.54 -17.12 -7.80
C ALA A 298 1.52 -16.36 -8.71
N ALA A 299 1.55 -15.02 -8.66
CA ALA A 299 2.51 -14.22 -9.41
C ALA A 299 3.87 -14.12 -8.71
N GLY A 300 3.91 -14.23 -7.38
CA GLY A 300 5.11 -13.95 -6.59
C GLY A 300 5.51 -12.47 -6.62
N SER A 301 6.47 -12.09 -5.79
CA SER A 301 6.99 -10.73 -5.75
C SER A 301 7.67 -10.32 -7.05
N ASP A 302 8.53 -11.18 -7.61
CA ASP A 302 9.23 -10.89 -8.87
C ASP A 302 8.29 -10.76 -10.06
N GLY A 303 7.23 -11.59 -10.11
CA GLY A 303 6.21 -11.48 -11.14
C GLY A 303 5.43 -10.19 -11.04
N LEU A 304 5.07 -9.77 -9.82
CA LEU A 304 4.42 -8.48 -9.59
C LEU A 304 5.33 -7.30 -9.93
N ARG A 305 6.62 -7.33 -9.53
CA ARG A 305 7.61 -6.32 -9.93
C ARG A 305 7.69 -6.20 -11.45
N GLU A 306 7.75 -7.32 -12.18
CA GLU A 306 7.80 -7.31 -13.65
C GLU A 306 6.52 -6.75 -14.28
N VAL A 307 5.34 -7.13 -13.77
CA VAL A 307 4.05 -6.59 -14.23
C VAL A 307 4.00 -5.07 -14.00
N SER A 308 4.41 -4.63 -12.81
CA SER A 308 4.50 -3.23 -12.44
C SER A 308 5.47 -2.45 -13.33
N ARG A 309 6.68 -2.98 -13.57
CA ARG A 309 7.70 -2.40 -14.45
C ARG A 309 7.18 -2.19 -15.87
N ARG A 310 6.49 -3.20 -16.44
CA ARG A 310 5.85 -3.08 -17.76
C ARG A 310 4.70 -2.08 -17.75
N GLY A 311 3.90 -2.07 -16.69
CA GLY A 311 2.83 -1.08 -16.50
C GLY A 311 3.36 0.34 -16.52
N LEU A 312 4.41 0.62 -15.73
CA LEU A 312 5.12 1.91 -15.71
C LEU A 312 5.69 2.26 -17.10
N GLY A 313 6.26 1.28 -17.81
CA GLY A 313 6.76 1.46 -19.16
C GLY A 313 5.70 1.85 -20.20
N ARG A 314 4.41 1.58 -19.94
CA ARG A 314 3.27 2.05 -20.74
C ARG A 314 2.76 3.42 -20.30
N LEU A 315 2.97 3.79 -19.04
CA LEU A 315 2.58 5.08 -18.46
C LEU A 315 3.62 6.19 -18.73
N ARG A 316 4.21 6.23 -19.94
CA ARG A 316 5.27 7.19 -20.29
C ARG A 316 4.85 8.66 -20.21
N ARG A 317 3.54 8.92 -20.22
CA ARG A 317 2.98 10.27 -20.05
C ARG A 317 3.10 10.77 -18.61
N LEU A 318 3.24 9.89 -17.62
CA LEU A 318 3.51 10.27 -16.24
C LEU A 318 5.00 10.57 -16.09
N PRO A 319 5.39 11.81 -15.72
CA PRO A 319 6.79 12.20 -15.65
C PRO A 319 7.63 11.31 -14.74
N SER A 320 7.06 10.79 -13.65
CA SER A 320 7.75 9.98 -12.64
C SER A 320 7.80 8.47 -12.94
N ALA A 321 7.11 8.00 -13.98
CA ALA A 321 7.07 6.57 -14.30
C ALA A 321 8.43 5.98 -14.72
N PRO A 322 9.28 6.68 -15.50
CA PRO A 322 10.62 6.19 -15.83
C PRO A 322 11.52 6.07 -14.59
N GLU A 323 11.45 7.03 -13.67
CA GLU A 323 12.22 7.01 -12.42
C GLU A 323 11.74 5.87 -11.51
N ALA A 324 10.42 5.69 -11.41
CA ALA A 324 9.84 4.59 -10.65
C ALA A 324 10.30 3.22 -11.17
N ALA A 325 10.31 3.02 -12.49
CA ALA A 325 10.76 1.75 -13.08
C ALA A 325 12.24 1.48 -12.78
N ARG A 326 13.09 2.50 -12.92
CA ARG A 326 14.53 2.39 -12.63
C ARG A 326 14.80 2.08 -11.16
N ILE A 327 14.11 2.77 -10.25
CA ILE A 327 14.27 2.54 -8.82
C ILE A 327 13.75 1.16 -8.46
N LEU A 328 12.58 0.76 -8.96
CA LEU A 328 11.98 -0.56 -8.72
C LEU A 328 12.92 -1.71 -9.10
N ASP A 329 13.69 -1.58 -10.18
CA ASP A 329 14.67 -2.58 -10.62
C ASP A 329 15.84 -2.77 -9.62
N THR A 330 16.05 -1.80 -8.72
CA THR A 330 17.19 -1.75 -7.80
C THR A 330 16.83 -1.94 -6.32
N ILE A 331 15.57 -1.67 -5.95
CA ILE A 331 15.07 -1.79 -4.56
C ILE A 331 14.59 -3.21 -4.24
N GLY A 332 15.39 -4.23 -4.58
CA GLY A 332 15.11 -5.64 -4.25
C GLY A 332 15.13 -5.86 -2.73
N SER A 333 14.04 -5.54 -2.04
CA SER A 333 14.07 -5.34 -0.59
C SER A 333 13.90 -6.63 0.20
N GLU A 334 13.30 -7.67 -0.38
CA GLU A 334 12.89 -8.90 0.33
C GLU A 334 13.99 -9.55 1.17
N GLY A 335 15.23 -9.60 0.68
CA GLY A 335 16.37 -10.16 1.42
C GLY A 335 16.83 -9.31 2.62
N ARG A 336 16.58 -8.00 2.61
CA ARG A 336 17.03 -7.06 3.66
C ARG A 336 15.93 -6.64 4.63
N LEU A 337 14.65 -6.80 4.30
CA LEU A 337 13.52 -6.34 5.14
C LEU A 337 13.59 -6.80 6.60
N ILE A 338 13.89 -8.08 6.82
CA ILE A 338 13.95 -8.64 8.18
C ILE A 338 15.13 -8.03 8.95
N ALA A 339 16.28 -7.85 8.29
CA ALA A 339 17.45 -7.22 8.89
C ALA A 339 17.17 -5.74 9.22
N SER A 340 16.65 -4.97 8.26
CA SER A 340 16.29 -3.56 8.46
C SER A 340 15.22 -3.40 9.56
N GLY A 341 14.22 -4.29 9.62
CA GLY A 341 13.24 -4.32 10.71
C GLY A 341 13.86 -4.62 12.08
N LYS A 342 14.79 -5.58 12.17
CA LYS A 342 15.54 -5.86 13.41
C LYS A 342 16.37 -4.66 13.84
N THR A 343 17.03 -3.96 12.91
CA THR A 343 17.80 -2.76 13.24
C THR A 343 16.90 -1.65 13.79
N LEU A 344 15.74 -1.40 13.16
CA LEU A 344 14.76 -0.44 13.68
C LEU A 344 14.31 -0.79 15.10
N MET A 345 13.96 -2.05 15.34
CA MET A 345 13.56 -2.51 16.68
C MET A 345 14.69 -2.33 17.70
N SER A 346 15.94 -2.63 17.33
CA SER A 346 17.08 -2.42 18.20
C SER A 346 17.33 -0.93 18.51
N SER A 347 17.16 -0.06 17.52
CA SER A 347 17.29 1.39 17.69
C SER A 347 16.20 1.97 18.59
N LEU A 348 15.01 1.38 18.59
CA LEU A 348 13.91 1.79 19.47
C LEU A 348 14.02 1.21 20.88
N GLY A 349 14.61 0.03 21.05
CA GLY A 349 14.71 -0.67 22.34
C GLY A 349 15.53 0.07 23.40
N THR A 350 16.42 0.98 23.00
CA THR A 350 17.30 1.73 23.90
C THR A 350 16.82 3.15 24.19
N VAL A 351 15.67 3.56 23.63
CA VAL A 351 15.19 4.95 23.64
C VAL A 351 14.06 5.10 24.66
N ARG A 352 14.03 6.21 25.40
CA ARG A 352 12.91 6.46 26.32
C ARG A 352 11.65 6.69 25.48
N MET A 353 10.51 6.17 25.94
CA MET A 353 9.22 6.27 25.24
C MET A 353 8.60 7.68 25.32
N ARG A 354 9.38 8.69 24.94
CA ARG A 354 8.95 10.09 24.77
C ARG A 354 8.83 10.38 23.27
N PRO A 355 7.76 11.06 22.80
CA PRO A 355 7.48 11.22 21.38
C PRO A 355 8.65 11.78 20.55
N VAL A 356 9.35 12.79 21.09
CA VAL A 356 10.48 13.43 20.39
C VAL A 356 11.70 12.51 20.31
N GLU A 357 12.02 11.79 21.39
CA GLU A 357 13.17 10.86 21.41
C GLU A 357 12.95 9.68 20.47
N VAL A 358 11.72 9.12 20.45
CA VAL A 358 11.34 8.08 19.49
C VAL A 358 11.42 8.60 18.06
N MET A 359 10.93 9.81 17.80
CA MET A 359 11.05 10.44 16.48
C MET A 359 12.51 10.57 16.06
N ASP A 360 13.38 11.12 16.91
CA ASP A 360 14.79 11.34 16.58
C ASP A 360 15.52 10.01 16.31
N ALA A 361 15.22 8.97 17.08
CA ALA A 361 15.76 7.62 16.84
C ALA A 361 15.30 7.02 15.50
N VAL A 362 14.02 7.19 15.16
CA VAL A 362 13.47 6.76 13.86
C VAL A 362 14.08 7.52 12.70
N LEU A 363 14.28 8.84 12.84
CA LEU A 363 14.95 9.69 11.84
C LEU A 363 16.41 9.26 11.64
N ALA A 364 17.13 9.01 12.74
CA ALA A 364 18.53 8.56 12.70
C ALA A 364 18.65 7.17 12.05
N TRP A 365 17.75 6.25 12.40
CA TRP A 365 17.67 4.94 11.74
C TRP A 365 17.41 5.08 10.25
N ALA A 366 16.43 5.89 9.84
CA ALA A 366 16.08 6.09 8.44
C ALA A 366 17.27 6.64 7.62
N ALA A 367 18.00 7.61 8.19
CA ALA A 367 19.20 8.16 7.55
C ALA A 367 20.32 7.13 7.43
N ALA A 368 20.60 6.38 8.51
CA ALA A 368 21.64 5.36 8.52
C ALA A 368 21.31 4.19 7.57
N GLU A 369 20.06 3.71 7.57
CA GLU A 369 19.64 2.62 6.70
C GLU A 369 19.62 3.03 5.23
N SER A 370 19.21 4.27 4.94
CA SER A 370 19.29 4.84 3.60
C SER A 370 20.73 4.94 3.10
N GLY A 371 21.69 5.33 3.95
CA GLY A 371 23.10 5.46 3.56
C GLY A 371 23.84 4.13 3.42
N ARG A 372 23.39 3.09 4.15
CA ARG A 372 23.94 1.72 4.06
C ARG A 372 23.36 0.91 2.90
N PHE A 373 22.22 1.33 2.35
CA PHE A 373 21.60 0.60 1.25
C PHE A 373 22.45 0.74 -0.01
N ARG A 374 22.74 -0.41 -0.64
CA ARG A 374 23.35 -0.46 -1.96
C ARG A 374 22.34 -1.02 -2.93
N ALA A 375 22.10 -0.27 -4.01
CA ALA A 375 21.27 -0.73 -5.11
C ALA A 375 21.80 -2.08 -5.62
N ALA A 376 20.90 -3.06 -5.74
CA ALA A 376 21.23 -4.29 -6.43
C ALA A 376 21.45 -4.00 -7.92
N ASP A 377 22.26 -4.83 -8.59
CA ASP A 377 22.32 -4.82 -10.05
C ASP A 377 20.91 -5.04 -10.62
N PRO A 378 20.52 -4.32 -11.67
CA PRO A 378 19.21 -4.47 -12.29
C PRO A 378 18.95 -5.93 -12.64
N ALA A 379 17.89 -6.50 -12.08
CA ALA A 379 17.55 -7.89 -12.36
C ALA A 379 17.24 -8.07 -13.87
N PRO A 380 17.75 -9.10 -14.54
CA PRO A 380 17.38 -9.38 -15.92
C PRO A 380 15.87 -9.63 -16.00
N GLY A 381 15.19 -8.94 -16.92
CA GLY A 381 13.74 -9.01 -17.06
C GLY A 381 13.24 -10.44 -17.29
N LEU A 382 12.12 -10.79 -16.66
CA LEU A 382 11.54 -12.12 -16.80
C LEU A 382 11.10 -12.38 -18.25
N ARG A 383 11.52 -13.51 -18.80
CA ARG A 383 11.04 -14.00 -20.11
C ARG A 383 9.64 -14.56 -19.96
N LEU A 384 8.65 -13.71 -20.19
CA LEU A 384 7.24 -14.05 -20.14
C LEU A 384 6.78 -14.71 -21.44
N ARG A 385 6.27 -15.95 -21.36
CA ARG A 385 5.69 -16.69 -22.49
C ARG A 385 4.29 -17.13 -22.11
N ALA A 386 3.29 -16.63 -22.84
CA ALA A 386 1.92 -17.10 -22.71
C ALA A 386 1.84 -18.56 -23.18
N ARG A 387 1.23 -19.41 -22.36
CA ARG A 387 0.98 -20.83 -22.61
C ARG A 387 -0.51 -21.06 -22.77
N ALA A 388 -0.91 -22.17 -23.39
CA ALA A 388 -2.33 -22.52 -23.52
C ALA A 388 -3.06 -22.56 -22.15
N VAL A 389 -2.34 -23.00 -21.11
CA VAL A 389 -2.81 -23.03 -19.71
C VAL A 389 -3.16 -21.64 -19.15
N ASP A 390 -2.51 -20.57 -19.64
CA ASP A 390 -2.83 -19.20 -19.26
C ASP A 390 -4.17 -18.74 -19.87
N GLY A 391 -4.49 -19.20 -21.09
CA GLY A 391 -5.79 -18.95 -21.72
C GLY A 391 -6.94 -19.56 -20.94
N VAL A 392 -6.76 -20.79 -20.44
CA VAL A 392 -7.75 -21.46 -19.58
C VAL A 392 -7.98 -20.69 -18.28
N LEU A 393 -6.91 -20.14 -17.66
CA LEU A 393 -7.04 -19.32 -16.46
C LEU A 393 -7.87 -18.06 -16.70
N LEU A 394 -7.66 -17.38 -17.83
CA LEU A 394 -8.43 -16.16 -18.18
C LEU A 394 -9.89 -16.48 -18.49
N LEU A 395 -10.17 -17.54 -19.25
CA LEU A 395 -11.53 -17.97 -19.51
C LEU A 395 -12.27 -18.32 -18.20
N GLY A 396 -11.59 -19.02 -17.29
CA GLY A 396 -12.11 -19.30 -15.95
C GLY A 396 -12.38 -18.04 -15.13
N ALA A 397 -11.54 -16.99 -15.26
CA ALA A 397 -11.73 -15.72 -14.55
C ALA A 397 -12.92 -14.90 -15.08
N VAL A 398 -13.23 -15.04 -16.38
CA VAL A 398 -14.36 -14.36 -17.04
C VAL A 398 -15.68 -15.10 -16.81
N ALA A 399 -15.66 -16.43 -16.66
CA ALA A 399 -16.86 -17.25 -16.51
C ALA A 399 -17.85 -16.76 -15.42
N PRO A 400 -17.43 -16.26 -14.24
CA PRO A 400 -18.34 -15.71 -13.24
C PRO A 400 -19.15 -14.50 -13.72
N ALA A 401 -18.73 -13.80 -14.78
CA ALA A 401 -19.51 -12.69 -15.36
C ALA A 401 -20.87 -13.13 -15.93
N ALA A 402 -21.02 -14.41 -16.31
CA ALA A 402 -22.31 -14.94 -16.75
C ALA A 402 -23.39 -14.85 -15.64
N ALA A 403 -22.98 -14.88 -14.37
CA ALA A 403 -23.87 -14.74 -13.22
C ALA A 403 -24.40 -13.30 -13.01
N LEU A 404 -23.96 -12.32 -13.83
CA LEU A 404 -24.52 -10.97 -13.84
C LEU A 404 -25.73 -10.83 -14.77
N VAL A 405 -25.95 -11.80 -15.65
CA VAL A 405 -27.02 -11.80 -16.67
C VAL A 405 -28.20 -12.68 -16.25
N LEU A 406 -27.98 -13.54 -15.24
CA LEU A 406 -28.97 -14.40 -14.61
C LEU A 406 -29.55 -13.71 -13.38
#